data_AF-A0A3B0VEJ9-F1
#
_entry.id   AF-A0A3B0VEJ9-F1
#
_cell.length_a   1.000
_cell.length_b   1.000
_cell.length_c   1.000
_cell.angle_alpha   90.00
_cell.angle_beta   90.00
_cell.angle_gamma   90.00
#
_symmetry.space_group_name_H-M   'P 1'
#
loop_
_entity.id
_entity.type
_entity.pdbx_description
1 polymer ?
#
loop_
_entity_poly.entity_id
_entity_poly.type
_entity_poly.pdbx_seq_one_letter_code
_entity_poly.pdbx_strand_id
1 'polypeptide(L)'
;MNEQHDEHIEEVAQVEEVEERPSRRRRKQEEPRYRFAPKKRQRFPQLRRWREVLLLVLLITAVLFIINPFSKLAQARAQFAQPVQPLAVTPPTAPEEGYCIVGNFQDWDGRSTPLFDDGTEGDRTAGDGIYSRTVIFAEPSRYSWRILPCGNWKAAVPEKSAWAFATEPDQPITFTFNPAVSASNLWPKTYVLTANDTLPAQLVAVGSFQNERWDSDDPLTVMKPAGNGLFQLAYRIPLPGTYETYVSIKGRNEGIGASGRSLEPIPLEFSTQFSGEMVVIQYNGRTDRIAVLYGMPWWLGSLGYGSGTQIIAALSALGALILGAQLAYSFAVLHPDRQLKAGCPNCHQHNLKRINRKTADYLLDLVGVPVRRYKCPHCGWQGRRIARHRH
;
A
#
# COMPACT_ATOMS: atom_id res chain seq x y z
N MET A 1 -6.38 61.68 -8.79
CA MET A 1 -5.25 62.60 -8.93
C MET A 1 -4.04 61.72 -9.21
N ASN A 2 -3.74 61.50 -10.49
CA ASN A 2 -2.73 62.25 -11.30
C ASN A 2 -1.32 61.92 -10.79
N GLU A 3 -0.30 61.52 -11.55
CA GLU A 3 0.06 61.44 -12.98
C GLU A 3 1.23 60.40 -13.00
N GLN A 4 1.38 59.42 -13.90
CA GLN A 4 1.66 59.43 -15.34
C GLN A 4 2.87 60.30 -15.76
N HIS A 5 4.02 59.67 -16.03
CA HIS A 5 5.01 60.23 -16.96
C HIS A 5 5.79 59.16 -17.74
N ASP A 6 5.92 59.48 -19.02
CA ASP A 6 6.41 58.76 -20.19
C ASP A 6 7.95 58.69 -20.27
N GLU A 7 8.47 57.60 -20.85
CA GLU A 7 9.24 57.50 -22.11
C GLU A 7 10.63 58.18 -22.14
N HIS A 8 11.66 57.40 -22.52
CA HIS A 8 12.39 57.70 -23.75
C HIS A 8 13.24 56.53 -24.27
N ILE A 9 13.16 56.37 -25.58
CA ILE A 9 13.86 55.47 -26.49
C ILE A 9 15.28 55.98 -26.76
N GLU A 10 16.26 55.07 -26.94
CA GLU A 10 17.43 55.37 -27.78
C GLU A 10 17.92 54.15 -28.56
N GLU A 11 17.97 54.36 -29.88
CA GLU A 11 18.30 53.48 -30.99
C GLU A 11 19.69 53.87 -31.49
N VAL A 12 20.65 52.93 -31.63
CA VAL A 12 21.95 53.23 -32.26
C VAL A 12 22.42 52.10 -33.19
N ALA A 13 22.24 52.40 -34.49
CA ALA A 13 23.17 52.31 -35.61
C ALA A 13 23.79 50.96 -36.03
N GLN A 14 23.46 50.64 -37.28
CA GLN A 14 24.10 49.73 -38.22
C GLN A 14 25.50 50.22 -38.62
N VAL A 15 26.42 49.29 -38.88
CA VAL A 15 27.60 49.51 -39.74
C VAL A 15 27.67 48.37 -40.75
N GLU A 16 27.58 48.76 -42.01
CA GLU A 16 27.69 47.96 -43.23
C GLU A 16 28.98 48.42 -43.93
N GLU A 17 29.93 47.54 -44.22
CA GLU A 17 30.92 47.83 -45.27
C GLU A 17 31.58 46.56 -45.88
N VAL A 18 31.22 46.32 -47.15
CA VAL A 18 32.06 46.08 -48.35
C VAL A 18 33.03 44.88 -48.40
N GLU A 19 32.55 43.86 -49.13
CA GLU A 19 33.13 43.18 -50.31
C GLU A 19 34.62 43.34 -50.65
N GLU A 20 35.35 42.22 -50.74
CA GLU A 20 36.38 42.02 -51.78
C GLU A 20 36.59 40.54 -52.12
N ARG A 21 36.33 40.18 -53.39
CA ARG A 21 36.76 38.91 -54.01
C ARG A 21 38.23 39.00 -54.41
N PRO A 22 38.97 37.88 -54.38
CA PRO A 22 39.58 37.50 -55.65
C PRO A 22 39.70 35.99 -55.95
N SER A 23 39.53 35.74 -57.25
CA SER A 23 40.36 34.86 -58.08
C SER A 23 40.18 33.33 -58.00
N ARG A 24 39.64 32.84 -59.12
CA ARG A 24 39.64 31.44 -59.59
C ARG A 24 41.06 30.87 -59.65
N ARG A 25 41.32 29.80 -58.89
CA ARG A 25 42.37 28.81 -59.23
C ARG A 25 41.72 27.47 -59.54
N ARG A 26 41.79 27.08 -60.83
CA ARG A 26 41.50 25.74 -61.34
C ARG A 26 42.41 24.72 -60.63
N ARG A 27 41.84 23.92 -59.72
CA ARG A 27 42.47 22.70 -59.19
C ARG A 27 42.00 21.51 -60.02
N LYS A 28 42.96 20.79 -60.58
CA LYS A 28 42.78 19.49 -61.26
C LYS A 28 41.97 18.54 -60.37
N GLN A 29 40.92 17.97 -60.93
CA GLN A 29 40.21 16.82 -60.39
C GLN A 29 41.17 15.63 -60.38
N GLU A 30 41.63 15.24 -59.20
CA GLU A 30 42.03 13.87 -58.92
C GLU A 30 40.81 13.17 -58.31
N GLU A 31 40.34 12.11 -58.97
CA GLU A 31 39.29 11.26 -58.45
C GLU A 31 39.70 10.66 -57.10
N PRO A 32 38.95 10.91 -56.02
CA PRO A 32 39.19 10.24 -54.76
C PRO A 32 38.76 8.78 -54.92
N ARG A 33 39.74 7.88 -55.06
CA ARG A 33 39.54 6.45 -54.83
C ARG A 33 38.96 6.27 -53.43
N TYR A 34 37.66 6.02 -53.36
CA TYR A 34 36.94 5.61 -52.15
C TYR A 34 37.49 4.28 -51.65
N ARG A 35 38.60 4.33 -50.90
CA ARG A 35 38.94 3.26 -49.95
C ARG A 35 37.91 3.36 -48.84
N PHE A 36 36.94 2.45 -48.84
CA PHE A 36 36.16 2.12 -47.65
C PHE A 36 37.12 1.59 -46.58
N ALA A 37 37.80 2.50 -45.88
CA ALA A 37 38.38 2.17 -44.59
C ALA A 37 37.20 1.71 -43.72
N PRO A 38 37.27 0.52 -43.08
CA PRO A 38 36.22 0.08 -42.18
C PRO A 38 36.11 1.13 -41.08
N LYS A 39 35.03 1.94 -41.12
CA LYS A 39 34.67 2.83 -40.02
C LYS A 39 34.67 1.96 -38.77
N LYS A 40 35.62 2.18 -37.87
CA LYS A 40 35.61 1.60 -36.51
C LYS A 40 34.25 2.01 -35.95
N ARG A 41 33.28 1.08 -35.98
CA ARG A 41 32.00 1.24 -35.29
C ARG A 41 32.39 1.56 -33.86
N GLN A 42 32.15 2.81 -33.44
CA GLN A 42 32.17 3.16 -32.04
C GLN A 42 31.20 2.18 -31.38
N ARG A 43 31.77 1.16 -30.72
CA ARG A 43 31.01 0.20 -29.95
C ARG A 43 30.40 1.05 -28.85
N PHE A 44 29.10 1.32 -28.95
CA PHE A 44 28.32 1.98 -27.92
C PHE A 44 28.78 1.42 -26.56
N PRO A 45 29.27 2.26 -25.64
CA PRO A 45 29.75 1.80 -24.36
C PRO A 45 28.59 1.15 -23.59
N GLN A 46 28.65 -0.18 -23.54
CA GLN A 46 28.12 -1.09 -22.51
C GLN A 46 26.65 -0.96 -22.10
N LEU A 47 25.74 -1.38 -23.01
CA LEU A 47 24.37 -1.81 -22.65
C LEU A 47 24.36 -2.82 -21.48
N ARG A 48 25.44 -3.59 -21.34
CA ARG A 48 25.61 -4.59 -20.28
C ARG A 48 25.71 -3.98 -18.87
N ARG A 49 26.36 -2.82 -18.69
CA ARG A 49 26.46 -2.17 -17.36
C ARG A 49 25.11 -1.62 -16.90
N TRP A 50 24.37 -0.98 -17.81
CA TRP A 50 23.03 -0.48 -17.52
C TRP A 50 22.06 -1.59 -17.14
N ARG A 51 22.17 -2.77 -17.77
CA ARG A 51 21.38 -3.94 -17.42
C ARG A 51 21.63 -4.39 -15.98
N GLU A 52 22.90 -4.48 -15.57
CA GLU A 52 23.27 -4.92 -14.21
C GLU A 52 22.76 -3.93 -13.16
N VAL A 53 22.92 -2.62 -13.42
CA VAL A 53 22.39 -1.56 -12.53
C VAL A 53 20.87 -1.65 -12.42
N LEU A 54 20.15 -1.84 -13.54
CA LEU A 54 18.70 -1.93 -13.53
C LEU A 54 18.21 -3.17 -12.79
N LEU A 55 18.87 -4.32 -12.96
CA LEU A 55 18.57 -5.54 -12.20
C LEU A 55 18.80 -5.36 -10.69
N LEU A 56 19.90 -4.71 -10.31
CA LEU A 56 20.19 -4.41 -8.90
C LEU A 56 19.11 -3.51 -8.29
N VAL A 57 18.72 -2.43 -8.99
CA VAL A 57 17.65 -1.53 -8.55
C VAL A 57 16.33 -2.29 -8.38
N LEU A 58 15.98 -3.15 -9.33
CA LEU A 58 14.76 -3.95 -9.27
C LEU A 58 14.78 -4.95 -8.10
N LEU A 59 15.91 -5.59 -7.86
CA LEU A 59 16.08 -6.52 -6.75
C LEU A 59 15.97 -5.80 -5.40
N ILE A 60 16.56 -4.60 -5.28
CA ILE A 60 16.39 -3.73 -4.11
C ILE A 60 14.91 -3.36 -3.94
N THR A 61 14.19 -2.94 -4.99
CA THR A 61 12.76 -2.63 -4.86
C THR A 61 11.92 -3.83 -4.45
N ALA A 62 12.22 -5.03 -4.97
CA ALA A 62 11.53 -6.26 -4.59
C ALA A 62 11.79 -6.63 -3.12
N VAL A 63 13.04 -6.50 -2.65
CA VAL A 63 13.38 -6.73 -1.24
C VAL A 63 12.68 -5.70 -0.34
N LEU A 64 12.67 -4.42 -0.74
CA LEU A 64 11.96 -3.37 0.00
C LEU A 64 10.45 -3.61 0.03
N PHE A 65 9.88 -4.15 -1.05
CA PHE A 65 8.47 -4.54 -1.09
C PHE A 65 8.17 -5.68 -0.11
N ILE A 66 9.00 -6.73 -0.11
CA ILE A 66 8.80 -7.92 0.75
C ILE A 66 8.96 -7.57 2.23
N ILE A 67 10.00 -6.80 2.57
CA ILE A 67 10.30 -6.45 3.96
C ILE A 67 9.37 -5.33 4.47
N ASN A 68 8.97 -4.41 3.58
CA ASN A 68 8.27 -3.17 3.88
C ASN A 68 8.80 -2.48 5.16
N PRO A 69 10.07 -2.03 5.16
CA PRO A 69 10.67 -1.41 6.35
C PRO A 69 10.00 -0.07 6.70
N PHE A 70 9.28 0.53 5.75
CA PHE A 70 8.69 1.86 5.90
C PHE A 70 7.63 1.92 6.98
N SER A 71 6.78 0.90 7.14
CA SER A 71 5.77 0.90 8.20
C SER A 71 6.41 0.91 9.60
N LYS A 72 7.48 0.12 9.80
CA LYS A 72 8.24 0.11 11.06
C LYS A 72 8.97 1.43 11.31
N LEU A 73 9.61 1.98 10.29
CA LEU A 73 10.28 3.29 10.38
C LEU A 73 9.30 4.42 10.65
N ALA A 74 8.11 4.37 10.04
CA ALA A 74 7.03 5.31 10.27
C ALA A 74 6.53 5.22 11.72
N GLN A 75 6.25 4.01 12.21
CA GLN A 75 5.87 3.77 13.61
C GLN A 75 6.93 4.28 14.61
N ALA A 76 8.21 4.05 14.33
CA ALA A 76 9.31 4.48 15.21
C ALA A 76 9.46 6.01 15.29
N ARG A 77 8.96 6.75 14.30
CA ARG A 77 8.97 8.22 14.28
C ARG A 77 7.62 8.85 14.65
N ALA A 78 6.56 8.05 14.63
CA ALA A 78 5.22 8.52 14.92
C ALA A 78 5.09 8.90 16.40
N GLN A 79 4.31 9.94 16.63
CA GLN A 79 3.67 10.18 17.91
C GLN A 79 2.32 9.46 17.92
N PHE A 80 1.83 9.13 19.11
CA PHE A 80 0.56 8.43 19.31
C PHE A 80 -0.41 9.34 20.04
N ALA A 81 -1.59 9.52 19.46
CA ALA A 81 -2.64 10.35 20.04
C ALA A 81 -3.04 9.86 21.43
N GLN A 82 -3.33 10.82 22.31
CA GLN A 82 -3.86 10.59 23.64
C GLN A 82 -5.33 10.99 23.67
N PRO A 83 -6.14 10.47 24.60
CA PRO A 83 -7.51 10.91 24.70
C PRO A 83 -7.60 12.37 25.14
N VAL A 84 -8.62 13.08 24.63
CA VAL A 84 -8.94 14.47 25.03
C VAL A 84 -9.25 14.59 26.52
N GLN A 85 -9.65 13.49 27.15
CA GLN A 85 -9.91 13.38 28.59
C GLN A 85 -9.43 12.03 29.14
N PRO A 86 -8.99 11.95 30.40
CA PRO A 86 -8.59 10.69 31.00
C PRO A 86 -9.76 9.71 31.06
N LEU A 87 -9.47 8.41 30.93
CA LEU A 87 -10.47 7.37 31.16
C LEU A 87 -10.81 7.31 32.65
N ALA A 88 -12.09 7.43 33.00
CA ALA A 88 -12.53 7.52 34.40
C ALA A 88 -12.48 6.18 35.15
N VAL A 89 -12.53 5.05 34.43
CA VAL A 89 -12.71 3.72 35.03
C VAL A 89 -11.62 2.76 34.55
N THR A 90 -10.96 2.12 35.52
CA THR A 90 -10.10 0.95 35.30
C THR A 90 -10.74 -0.22 36.05
N PRO A 91 -11.17 -1.29 35.34
CA PRO A 91 -11.75 -2.44 36.01
C PRO A 91 -10.67 -3.16 36.84
N PRO A 92 -11.02 -3.81 37.97
CA PRO A 92 -10.10 -4.71 38.64
C PRO A 92 -9.68 -5.83 37.68
N THR A 93 -8.55 -6.50 37.89
CA THR A 93 -8.08 -7.60 37.01
C THR A 93 -8.62 -8.98 37.37
N ALA A 94 -8.99 -9.18 38.65
CA ALA A 94 -9.51 -10.43 39.17
C ALA A 94 -10.50 -10.15 40.31
N PRO A 95 -11.74 -9.75 40.01
CA PRO A 95 -12.78 -9.57 41.02
C PRO A 95 -13.24 -10.90 41.61
N GLU A 96 -13.61 -10.92 42.88
CA GLU A 96 -14.05 -12.13 43.60
C GLU A 96 -15.30 -12.78 42.99
N GLU A 97 -16.29 -11.96 42.58
CA GLU A 97 -17.55 -12.44 41.98
C GLU A 97 -17.45 -12.65 40.45
N GLY A 98 -16.26 -12.49 39.85
CA GLY A 98 -16.09 -12.53 38.39
C GLY A 98 -16.67 -11.30 37.68
N TYR A 99 -16.83 -11.40 36.36
CA TYR A 99 -17.42 -10.35 35.53
C TYR A 99 -18.77 -10.77 34.99
N CYS A 100 -19.67 -9.80 34.85
CA CYS A 100 -20.98 -9.96 34.26
C CYS A 100 -21.11 -9.00 33.08
N ILE A 101 -21.72 -9.48 31.99
CA ILE A 101 -22.20 -8.61 30.93
C ILE A 101 -23.61 -8.14 31.29
N VAL A 102 -23.85 -6.86 31.08
CA VAL A 102 -25.15 -6.22 31.27
C VAL A 102 -25.55 -5.48 30.01
N GLY A 103 -26.83 -5.36 29.76
CA GLY A 103 -27.37 -4.66 28.60
C GLY A 103 -28.89 -4.63 28.56
N ASN A 104 -29.43 -3.96 27.54
CA ASN A 104 -30.89 -3.86 27.36
C ASN A 104 -31.57 -5.20 27.06
N PHE A 105 -30.83 -6.23 26.65
CA PHE A 105 -31.36 -7.56 26.36
C PHE A 105 -31.68 -8.42 27.60
N GLN A 106 -31.39 -7.92 28.79
CA GLN A 106 -31.69 -8.56 30.06
C GLN A 106 -32.05 -7.53 31.14
N ASP A 107 -32.59 -6.37 30.74
CA ASP A 107 -33.05 -5.32 31.64
C ASP A 107 -31.98 -4.76 32.60
N TRP A 108 -30.72 -4.72 32.16
CA TRP A 108 -29.58 -4.22 32.94
C TRP A 108 -29.38 -4.92 34.31
N ASP A 109 -29.73 -6.20 34.47
CA ASP A 109 -29.39 -6.97 35.66
C ASP A 109 -27.87 -7.21 35.79
N GLY A 110 -27.28 -6.63 36.84
CA GLY A 110 -25.85 -6.68 37.14
C GLY A 110 -25.25 -8.04 37.52
N ARG A 111 -26.06 -9.10 37.59
CA ARG A 111 -25.62 -10.42 38.09
C ARG A 111 -26.10 -11.61 37.26
N SER A 112 -27.07 -11.43 36.37
CA SER A 112 -27.74 -12.53 35.67
C SER A 112 -26.87 -13.26 34.63
N THR A 113 -25.88 -12.56 34.06
CA THR A 113 -25.15 -13.03 32.87
C THR A 113 -23.62 -12.99 33.10
N PRO A 114 -23.05 -13.98 33.82
CA PRO A 114 -21.61 -14.06 34.05
C PRO A 114 -20.82 -14.36 32.77
N LEU A 115 -19.57 -13.88 32.75
CA LEU A 115 -18.54 -14.22 31.76
C LEU A 115 -17.61 -15.29 32.34
N PHE A 116 -17.09 -16.16 31.48
CA PHE A 116 -16.28 -17.32 31.86
C PHE A 116 -14.90 -17.33 31.18
N ASP A 117 -13.88 -17.81 31.88
CA ASP A 117 -12.50 -18.04 31.43
C ASP A 117 -12.14 -19.54 31.67
N ASP A 118 -13.04 -20.42 31.24
CA ASP A 118 -13.02 -21.87 31.52
C ASP A 118 -13.05 -22.74 30.25
N GLY A 119 -12.87 -22.14 29.08
CA GLY A 119 -12.94 -22.79 27.77
C GLY A 119 -14.37 -23.13 27.33
N THR A 120 -15.40 -22.55 27.96
CA THR A 120 -16.82 -22.73 27.61
C THR A 120 -17.48 -21.42 27.21
N GLU A 121 -18.73 -21.49 26.71
CA GLU A 121 -19.58 -20.32 26.48
C GLU A 121 -19.01 -19.25 25.51
N GLY A 122 -18.08 -19.66 24.65
CA GLY A 122 -17.39 -18.77 23.70
C GLY A 122 -15.90 -18.60 24.00
N ASP A 123 -15.45 -19.05 25.17
CA ASP A 123 -14.05 -18.98 25.57
C ASP A 123 -13.26 -20.06 24.84
N ARG A 124 -12.12 -19.67 24.28
CA ARG A 124 -11.26 -20.56 23.50
C ARG A 124 -10.18 -21.22 24.33
N THR A 125 -9.75 -20.56 25.42
CA THR A 125 -8.59 -21.01 26.20
C THR A 125 -8.84 -20.75 27.68
N ALA A 126 -9.16 -21.81 28.42
CA ALA A 126 -9.36 -21.71 29.86
C ALA A 126 -8.13 -21.15 30.60
N GLY A 127 -8.36 -20.19 31.50
CA GLY A 127 -7.38 -19.65 32.43
C GLY A 127 -6.35 -18.70 31.81
N ASP A 128 -6.65 -18.10 30.66
CA ASP A 128 -5.77 -17.12 30.00
C ASP A 128 -6.05 -15.67 30.40
N GLY A 129 -7.04 -15.46 31.28
CA GLY A 129 -7.47 -14.16 31.78
C GLY A 129 -8.40 -13.42 30.82
N ILE A 130 -8.92 -14.09 29.79
CA ILE A 130 -9.89 -13.55 28.83
C ILE A 130 -11.24 -14.20 29.08
N TYR A 131 -12.18 -13.39 29.57
CA TYR A 131 -13.52 -13.83 29.90
C TYR A 131 -14.44 -13.68 28.70
N SER A 132 -15.36 -14.61 28.50
CA SER A 132 -16.32 -14.52 27.40
C SER A 132 -17.68 -15.12 27.72
N ARG A 133 -18.68 -14.75 26.91
CA ARG A 133 -20.04 -15.29 26.95
C ARG A 133 -20.71 -15.12 25.60
N THR A 134 -21.40 -16.14 25.15
CA THR A 134 -22.25 -16.08 23.96
C THR A 134 -23.69 -15.83 24.39
N VAL A 135 -24.30 -14.80 23.81
CA VAL A 135 -25.72 -14.46 24.02
C VAL A 135 -26.44 -14.62 22.69
N ILE A 136 -27.61 -15.27 22.73
CA ILE A 136 -28.47 -15.44 21.57
C ILE A 136 -29.51 -14.32 21.58
N PHE A 137 -29.53 -13.51 20.53
CA PHE A 137 -30.48 -12.41 20.40
C PHE A 137 -31.67 -12.84 19.54
N ALA A 138 -32.87 -12.86 20.13
CA ALA A 138 -34.07 -13.34 19.47
C ALA A 138 -34.47 -12.48 18.25
N GLU A 139 -34.19 -11.18 18.27
CA GLU A 139 -34.62 -10.24 17.23
C GLU A 139 -33.43 -9.48 16.63
N PRO A 140 -33.45 -9.19 15.31
CA PRO A 140 -32.51 -8.26 14.71
C PRO A 140 -32.68 -6.86 15.30
N SER A 141 -31.64 -6.35 15.96
CA SER A 141 -31.67 -5.02 16.56
C SER A 141 -30.26 -4.53 16.92
N ARG A 142 -30.20 -3.28 17.39
CA ARG A 142 -29.04 -2.71 18.07
C ARG A 142 -29.23 -2.88 19.57
N TYR A 143 -28.30 -3.59 20.20
CA TYR A 143 -28.26 -3.79 21.64
C TYR A 143 -27.19 -2.92 22.27
N SER A 144 -27.47 -2.45 23.48
CA SER A 144 -26.52 -1.68 24.29
C SER A 144 -26.06 -2.52 25.47
N TRP A 145 -24.78 -2.46 25.79
CA TRP A 145 -24.19 -3.32 26.80
C TRP A 145 -22.97 -2.71 27.49
N ARG A 146 -22.62 -3.26 28.65
CA ARG A 146 -21.42 -2.95 29.44
C ARG A 146 -20.94 -4.23 30.12
N ILE A 147 -19.73 -4.21 30.64
CA ILE A 147 -19.15 -5.27 31.46
C ILE A 147 -18.77 -4.69 32.80
N LEU A 148 -19.07 -5.40 33.88
CA LEU A 148 -18.76 -4.97 35.24
C LEU A 148 -18.34 -6.18 36.08
N PRO A 149 -17.50 -6.00 37.11
CA PRO A 149 -17.42 -6.99 38.18
C PRO A 149 -18.83 -7.23 38.72
N CYS A 150 -19.31 -8.48 38.76
CA CYS A 150 -20.73 -8.77 39.01
C CYS A 150 -21.28 -7.97 40.21
N GLY A 151 -22.40 -7.26 39.99
CA GLY A 151 -23.03 -6.36 40.98
C GLY A 151 -22.34 -4.99 41.22
N ASN A 152 -21.12 -4.74 40.73
CA ASN A 152 -20.38 -3.50 40.97
C ASN A 152 -20.37 -2.54 39.77
N TRP A 153 -21.39 -1.68 39.70
CA TRP A 153 -21.54 -0.67 38.64
C TRP A 153 -20.47 0.42 38.61
N LYS A 154 -19.76 0.67 39.71
CA LYS A 154 -18.72 1.72 39.74
C LYS A 154 -17.52 1.37 38.87
N ALA A 155 -17.31 0.08 38.61
CA ALA A 155 -16.24 -0.44 37.78
C ALA A 155 -16.70 -0.86 36.37
N ALA A 156 -17.91 -0.44 35.95
CA ALA A 156 -18.47 -0.84 34.66
C ALA A 156 -17.75 -0.17 33.48
N VAL A 157 -17.38 -0.96 32.48
CA VAL A 157 -16.70 -0.53 31.25
C VAL A 157 -17.49 -0.92 29.98
N PRO A 158 -17.46 -0.10 28.91
CA PRO A 158 -16.93 1.27 28.93
C PRO A 158 -17.77 2.17 29.85
N GLU A 159 -17.30 3.38 30.15
CA GLU A 159 -18.02 4.33 31.02
C GLU A 159 -19.42 4.67 30.47
N LYS A 160 -19.51 4.75 29.15
CA LYS A 160 -20.74 4.85 28.39
C LYS A 160 -20.98 3.52 27.69
N SER A 161 -22.24 3.15 27.52
CA SER A 161 -22.59 1.83 27.01
C SER A 161 -21.94 1.55 25.66
N ALA A 162 -21.45 0.33 25.47
CA ALA A 162 -21.07 -0.20 24.18
C ALA A 162 -22.32 -0.59 23.38
N TRP A 163 -22.10 -1.08 22.16
CA TRP A 163 -23.16 -1.48 21.24
C TRP A 163 -22.82 -2.81 20.56
N ALA A 164 -23.85 -3.53 20.13
CA ALA A 164 -23.74 -4.72 19.30
C ALA A 164 -24.93 -4.78 18.33
N PHE A 165 -24.71 -5.35 17.14
CA PHE A 165 -25.76 -5.54 16.14
C PHE A 165 -26.08 -7.01 15.92
N ALA A 166 -27.33 -7.37 16.18
CA ALA A 166 -27.92 -8.58 15.62
C ALA A 166 -28.60 -8.21 14.29
N THR A 167 -28.19 -8.85 13.21
CA THR A 167 -28.74 -8.67 11.86
C THR A 167 -29.76 -9.76 11.50
N GLU A 168 -29.78 -10.87 12.24
CA GLU A 168 -30.68 -12.00 12.02
C GLU A 168 -31.32 -12.45 13.35
N PRO A 169 -32.54 -13.03 13.33
CA PRO A 169 -33.13 -13.66 14.50
C PRO A 169 -32.24 -14.81 15.02
N ASP A 170 -32.27 -15.02 16.33
CA ASP A 170 -31.48 -16.04 17.04
C ASP A 170 -29.97 -15.97 16.77
N GLN A 171 -29.45 -14.79 16.46
CA GLN A 171 -28.03 -14.61 16.17
C GLN A 171 -27.19 -14.75 17.45
N PRO A 172 -26.22 -15.69 17.49
CA PRO A 172 -25.27 -15.79 18.59
C PRO A 172 -24.21 -14.69 18.44
N ILE A 173 -24.04 -13.87 19.47
CA ILE A 173 -22.95 -12.90 19.57
C ILE A 173 -22.10 -13.26 20.78
N THR A 174 -20.83 -13.53 20.54
CA THR A 174 -19.84 -13.76 21.59
C THR A 174 -19.24 -12.43 22.03
N PHE A 175 -19.37 -12.14 23.32
CA PHE A 175 -18.71 -11.03 23.98
C PHE A 175 -17.44 -11.53 24.62
N THR A 176 -16.37 -10.73 24.55
CA THR A 176 -15.06 -11.07 25.10
C THR A 176 -14.50 -9.89 25.88
N PHE A 177 -13.84 -10.17 26.99
CA PHE A 177 -13.31 -9.18 27.89
C PHE A 177 -11.98 -9.60 28.48
N ASN A 178 -10.97 -8.74 28.30
CA ASN A 178 -9.65 -8.89 28.88
C ASN A 178 -9.38 -7.66 29.79
N PRO A 179 -9.38 -7.83 31.12
CA PRO A 179 -9.09 -6.76 32.07
C PRO A 179 -7.59 -6.48 32.27
N ALA A 180 -6.71 -7.31 31.72
CA ALA A 180 -5.26 -7.27 31.93
C ALA A 180 -4.51 -7.16 30.59
N VAL A 181 -4.56 -5.98 29.98
CA VAL A 181 -4.00 -5.75 28.65
C VAL A 181 -2.50 -5.46 28.72
N SER A 182 -1.72 -6.10 27.86
CA SER A 182 -0.32 -5.74 27.68
C SER A 182 -0.15 -4.32 27.14
N ALA A 183 0.98 -3.70 27.49
CA ALA A 183 1.34 -2.37 26.99
C ALA A 183 1.30 -2.32 25.46
N SER A 184 0.53 -1.38 24.93
CA SER A 184 0.43 -1.15 23.48
C SER A 184 0.05 0.31 23.21
N ASN A 185 0.17 0.71 21.94
CA ASN A 185 -0.24 2.05 21.50
C ASN A 185 -1.72 2.15 21.09
N LEU A 186 -2.47 1.06 21.24
CA LEU A 186 -3.90 0.98 20.97
C LEU A 186 -4.72 1.34 22.23
N TRP A 187 -5.82 2.03 22.05
CA TRP A 187 -6.77 2.39 23.11
C TRP A 187 -8.03 1.52 23.06
N PRO A 188 -8.62 1.14 24.22
CA PRO A 188 -8.19 1.45 25.58
C PRO A 188 -6.87 0.78 25.96
N LYS A 189 -6.18 1.33 26.96
CA LYS A 189 -4.91 0.77 27.48
C LYS A 189 -5.11 -0.15 28.68
N THR A 190 -6.27 -0.08 29.34
CA THR A 190 -6.55 -0.74 30.62
C THR A 190 -7.40 -1.99 30.48
N TYR A 191 -8.17 -2.13 29.40
CA TYR A 191 -9.00 -3.30 29.11
C TYR A 191 -9.19 -3.48 27.60
N VAL A 192 -9.59 -4.67 27.19
CA VAL A 192 -10.11 -4.96 25.86
C VAL A 192 -11.50 -5.53 26.03
N LEU A 193 -12.47 -5.00 25.29
CA LEU A 193 -13.81 -5.56 25.20
C LEU A 193 -14.17 -5.68 23.73
N THR A 194 -14.82 -6.77 23.34
CA THR A 194 -15.27 -6.98 21.97
C THR A 194 -16.64 -7.66 21.93
N ALA A 195 -17.34 -7.45 20.82
CA ALA A 195 -18.49 -8.25 20.41
C ALA A 195 -18.21 -8.78 19.01
N ASN A 196 -18.36 -10.10 18.81
CA ASN A 196 -18.23 -10.73 17.49
C ASN A 196 -19.54 -10.56 16.68
N ASP A 197 -19.98 -9.32 16.52
CA ASP A 197 -21.18 -8.94 15.79
C ASP A 197 -20.90 -8.63 14.32
N THR A 198 -21.96 -8.42 13.53
CA THR A 198 -21.83 -8.01 12.14
C THR A 198 -22.09 -6.52 12.02
N LEU A 199 -21.07 -5.76 11.62
CA LEU A 199 -21.20 -4.32 11.43
C LEU A 199 -22.18 -4.03 10.27
N PRO A 200 -23.15 -3.12 10.44
CA PRO A 200 -24.18 -2.86 9.43
C PRO A 200 -23.66 -2.02 8.24
N ALA A 201 -22.50 -1.40 8.38
CA ALA A 201 -21.86 -0.61 7.33
C ALA A 201 -20.34 -0.57 7.51
N GLN A 202 -19.65 0.12 6.59
CA GLN A 202 -18.21 0.32 6.64
C GLN A 202 -17.80 1.26 7.78
N LEU A 203 -16.54 1.16 8.18
CA LEU A 203 -15.95 2.03 9.19
C LEU A 203 -15.42 3.33 8.55
N VAL A 204 -15.64 4.44 9.23
CA VAL A 204 -15.25 5.79 8.80
C VAL A 204 -14.49 6.45 9.94
N ALA A 205 -13.37 7.10 9.66
CA ALA A 205 -12.73 7.94 10.65
C ALA A 205 -13.44 9.30 10.69
N VAL A 206 -13.91 9.67 11.87
CA VAL A 206 -14.74 10.86 12.09
C VAL A 206 -13.96 11.81 12.99
N GLY A 207 -14.01 13.11 12.71
CA GLY A 207 -13.23 14.07 13.49
C GLY A 207 -13.31 15.52 13.05
N SER A 208 -12.62 16.38 13.81
CA SER A 208 -12.54 17.81 13.52
C SER A 208 -11.64 18.16 12.33
N PHE A 209 -10.91 17.18 11.79
CA PHE A 209 -10.02 17.31 10.63
C PHE A 209 -10.75 17.21 9.28
N GLN A 210 -12.01 16.79 9.28
CA GLN A 210 -12.85 16.69 8.09
C GLN A 210 -13.29 18.08 7.62
N ASN A 211 -13.66 18.19 6.35
CA ASN A 211 -14.20 19.44 5.80
C ASN A 211 -15.52 19.81 6.49
N GLU A 212 -16.44 18.85 6.56
CA GLU A 212 -17.60 18.89 7.45
C GLU A 212 -17.23 18.13 8.72
N ARG A 213 -17.16 18.86 9.84
CA ARG A 213 -16.65 18.30 11.09
C ARG A 213 -17.60 17.22 11.60
N TRP A 214 -17.04 16.10 12.02
CA TRP A 214 -17.76 14.97 12.57
C TRP A 214 -18.76 14.31 11.59
N ASP A 215 -18.49 14.40 10.28
CA ASP A 215 -19.31 13.75 9.27
C ASP A 215 -19.01 12.24 9.18
N SER A 216 -19.98 11.43 9.62
CA SER A 216 -19.88 9.97 9.56
C SER A 216 -20.14 9.38 8.16
N ASP A 217 -20.55 10.19 7.19
CA ASP A 217 -20.83 9.75 5.81
C ASP A 217 -19.75 10.16 4.80
N ASP A 218 -18.71 10.86 5.24
CA ASP A 218 -17.61 11.35 4.41
C ASP A 218 -16.90 10.20 3.66
N PRO A 219 -16.98 10.16 2.31
CA PRO A 219 -16.36 9.11 1.52
C PRO A 219 -14.82 9.16 1.55
N LEU A 220 -14.22 10.28 1.93
CA LEU A 220 -12.76 10.44 1.95
C LEU A 220 -12.11 9.83 3.19
N THR A 221 -12.88 9.61 4.26
CA THR A 221 -12.40 9.07 5.52
C THR A 221 -12.84 7.62 5.78
N VAL A 222 -13.40 6.96 4.77
CA VAL A 222 -13.68 5.52 4.79
C VAL A 222 -12.40 4.72 5.02
N MET A 223 -12.40 3.88 6.05
CA MET A 223 -11.27 3.03 6.40
C MET A 223 -11.21 1.81 5.49
N LYS A 224 -9.99 1.44 5.08
CA LYS A 224 -9.75 0.28 4.21
C LYS A 224 -9.20 -0.90 5.01
N PRO A 225 -9.57 -2.15 4.67
CA PRO A 225 -8.97 -3.32 5.30
C PRO A 225 -7.48 -3.40 4.97
N ALA A 226 -6.65 -3.58 6.00
CA ALA A 226 -5.20 -3.77 5.92
C ALA A 226 -4.79 -5.24 6.18
N GLY A 227 -5.76 -6.13 6.38
CA GLY A 227 -5.56 -7.57 6.67
C GLY A 227 -5.62 -7.89 8.16
N ASN A 228 -5.85 -9.16 8.50
CA ASN A 228 -5.92 -9.66 9.89
C ASN A 228 -6.91 -8.92 10.81
N GLY A 229 -8.00 -8.38 10.26
CA GLY A 229 -8.99 -7.59 11.02
C GLY A 229 -8.54 -6.14 11.34
N LEU A 230 -7.41 -5.70 10.80
CA LEU A 230 -6.98 -4.30 10.88
C LEU A 230 -7.64 -3.49 9.76
N PHE A 231 -8.18 -2.34 10.12
CA PHE A 231 -8.69 -1.32 9.23
C PHE A 231 -7.85 -0.06 9.39
N GLN A 232 -7.61 0.65 8.30
CA GLN A 232 -6.71 1.80 8.29
C GLN A 232 -7.20 2.91 7.36
N LEU A 233 -7.01 4.15 7.80
CA LEU A 233 -7.07 5.34 6.98
C LEU A 233 -5.72 6.07 7.08
N ALA A 234 -5.12 6.38 5.93
CA ALA A 234 -3.97 7.27 5.85
C ALA A 234 -4.44 8.58 5.19
N TYR A 235 -4.47 9.66 5.95
CA TYR A 235 -5.10 10.92 5.57
C TYR A 235 -4.11 12.08 5.61
N ARG A 236 -4.24 13.03 4.68
CA ARG A 236 -3.45 14.27 4.66
C ARG A 236 -4.24 15.38 5.32
N ILE A 237 -3.74 15.88 6.43
CA ILE A 237 -4.37 16.99 7.14
C ILE A 237 -4.04 18.28 6.39
N PRO A 238 -5.04 19.05 5.91
CA PRO A 238 -4.80 20.14 4.97
C PRO A 238 -4.10 21.33 5.61
N LEU A 239 -4.32 21.60 6.89
CA LEU A 239 -3.77 22.74 7.62
C LEU A 239 -3.14 22.28 8.94
N PRO A 240 -2.11 22.98 9.44
CA PRO A 240 -1.59 22.71 10.78
C PRO A 240 -2.64 23.07 11.85
N GLY A 241 -2.62 22.37 12.98
CA GLY A 241 -3.60 22.55 14.04
C GLY A 241 -3.70 21.34 14.98
N THR A 242 -4.55 21.48 15.98
CA THR A 242 -4.96 20.38 16.87
C THR A 242 -6.30 19.84 16.39
N TYR A 243 -6.37 18.51 16.31
CA TYR A 243 -7.50 17.78 15.78
C TYR A 243 -7.87 16.62 16.69
N GLU A 244 -9.12 16.22 16.58
CA GLU A 244 -9.69 15.12 17.34
C GLU A 244 -10.30 14.11 16.39
N THR A 245 -10.24 12.84 16.74
CA THR A 245 -10.85 11.78 15.95
C THR A 245 -11.25 10.55 16.76
N TYR A 246 -12.27 9.85 16.28
CA TYR A 246 -12.58 8.46 16.61
C TYR A 246 -13.01 7.74 15.33
N VAL A 247 -13.26 6.43 15.43
CA VAL A 247 -13.80 5.64 14.30
C VAL A 247 -15.28 5.42 14.51
N SER A 248 -16.11 5.71 13.52
CA SER A 248 -17.56 5.45 13.56
C SER A 248 -17.95 4.38 12.55
N ILE A 249 -19.17 3.85 12.68
CA ILE A 249 -19.84 3.17 11.59
C ILE A 249 -20.45 4.25 10.67
N LYS A 250 -20.36 4.03 9.36
CA LYS A 250 -20.92 4.96 8.37
C LYS A 250 -22.40 5.28 8.64
N GLY A 251 -22.74 6.58 8.65
CA GLY A 251 -24.10 7.08 8.86
C GLY A 251 -24.60 6.97 10.32
N ARG A 252 -23.69 6.79 11.28
CA ARG A 252 -24.00 6.57 12.70
C ARG A 252 -23.09 7.40 13.61
N ASN A 253 -23.56 7.63 14.83
CA ASN A 253 -22.85 8.44 15.83
C ASN A 253 -22.08 7.58 16.85
N GLU A 254 -22.45 6.31 17.00
CA GLU A 254 -21.71 5.36 17.83
C GLU A 254 -20.34 5.00 17.24
N GLY A 255 -19.32 4.92 18.08
CA GLY A 255 -17.96 4.78 17.59
C GLY A 255 -17.02 4.00 18.49
N ILE A 256 -15.77 3.97 18.07
CA ILE A 256 -14.62 3.37 18.74
C ILE A 256 -13.62 4.49 19.00
N GLY A 257 -13.52 4.88 20.28
CA GLY A 257 -12.62 5.92 20.76
C GLY A 257 -11.64 5.38 21.79
N ALA A 258 -11.16 6.26 22.66
CA ALA A 258 -10.21 5.90 23.70
C ALA A 258 -10.76 4.90 24.74
N SER A 259 -12.08 4.90 24.94
CA SER A 259 -12.83 3.95 25.77
C SER A 259 -13.22 2.66 25.01
N GLY A 260 -12.72 2.48 23.80
CA GLY A 260 -13.10 1.36 22.93
C GLY A 260 -14.45 1.60 22.30
N ARG A 261 -15.18 0.53 22.00
CA ARG A 261 -16.52 0.58 21.43
C ARG A 261 -17.51 1.23 22.42
N SER A 262 -18.11 2.36 22.06
CA SER A 262 -19.00 3.15 22.93
C SER A 262 -20.05 3.93 22.12
N LEU A 263 -21.22 4.15 22.70
CA LEU A 263 -22.25 5.06 22.17
C LEU A 263 -21.83 6.53 22.25
N GLU A 264 -20.94 6.86 23.18
CA GLU A 264 -20.31 8.17 23.32
C GLU A 264 -18.80 7.94 23.32
N PRO A 265 -18.16 7.86 22.14
CA PRO A 265 -16.73 7.60 22.04
C PRO A 265 -15.92 8.81 22.55
N ILE A 266 -14.91 8.56 23.38
CA ILE A 266 -13.95 9.60 23.78
C ILE A 266 -12.94 9.80 22.63
N PRO A 267 -12.86 10.98 22.00
CA PRO A 267 -11.93 11.23 20.91
C PRO A 267 -10.45 11.13 21.33
N LEU A 268 -9.60 10.81 20.36
CA LEU A 268 -8.15 10.92 20.46
C LEU A 268 -7.70 12.24 19.83
N GLU A 269 -6.86 12.99 20.56
CA GLU A 269 -6.29 14.26 20.14
C GLU A 269 -4.91 14.06 19.49
N PHE A 270 -4.69 14.73 18.37
CA PHE A 270 -3.39 14.81 17.71
C PHE A 270 -3.15 16.22 17.17
N SER A 271 -1.88 16.58 16.95
CA SER A 271 -1.53 17.89 16.38
C SER A 271 -0.62 17.73 15.17
N THR A 272 -0.83 18.56 14.16
CA THR A 272 0.01 18.63 12.96
C THR A 272 0.70 19.98 12.87
N GLN A 273 1.98 19.97 12.51
CA GLN A 273 2.82 21.17 12.45
C GLN A 273 2.88 21.78 11.05
N PHE A 274 2.60 20.98 10.01
CA PHE A 274 2.69 21.42 8.63
C PHE A 274 1.42 21.08 7.84
N SER A 275 1.13 21.87 6.81
CA SER A 275 0.09 21.55 5.84
C SER A 275 0.44 20.26 5.08
N GLY A 276 -0.55 19.40 4.91
CA GLY A 276 -0.41 18.12 4.21
C GLY A 276 0.29 17.03 5.02
N GLU A 277 0.45 17.22 6.33
CA GLU A 277 1.02 16.19 7.21
C GLU A 277 0.16 14.92 7.20
N MET A 278 0.82 13.75 7.21
CA MET A 278 0.14 12.46 7.14
C MET A 278 -0.23 11.99 8.54
N VAL A 279 -1.51 11.65 8.72
CA VAL A 279 -2.03 10.99 9.92
C VAL A 279 -2.56 9.63 9.53
N VAL A 280 -2.29 8.63 10.36
CA VAL A 280 -2.73 7.25 10.13
C VAL A 280 -3.61 6.83 11.28
N ILE A 281 -4.88 6.57 10.97
CA ILE A 281 -5.89 6.11 11.91
C ILE A 281 -6.05 4.61 11.69
N GLN A 282 -5.87 3.83 12.76
CA GLN A 282 -5.92 2.38 12.75
C GLN A 282 -6.99 1.89 13.71
N TYR A 283 -7.79 0.94 13.25
CA TYR A 283 -8.75 0.23 14.08
C TYR A 283 -8.51 -1.28 13.95
N ASN A 284 -8.32 -1.95 15.07
CA ASN A 284 -8.18 -3.40 15.13
C ASN A 284 -9.52 -4.02 15.54
N GLY A 285 -10.26 -4.56 14.57
CA GLY A 285 -11.58 -5.17 14.77
C GLY A 285 -11.55 -6.51 15.51
N ARG A 286 -10.38 -7.10 15.76
CA ARG A 286 -10.27 -8.28 16.66
C ARG A 286 -10.27 -7.90 18.13
N THR A 287 -9.91 -6.66 18.44
CA THR A 287 -9.80 -6.16 19.82
C THR A 287 -10.69 -4.95 20.07
N ASP A 288 -11.41 -4.44 19.07
CA ASP A 288 -12.14 -3.16 19.12
C ASP A 288 -11.30 -1.99 19.68
N ARG A 289 -10.04 -1.90 19.22
CA ARG A 289 -9.11 -0.85 19.69
C ARG A 289 -8.65 0.05 18.57
N ILE A 290 -8.36 1.30 18.91
CA ILE A 290 -7.97 2.35 17.98
C ILE A 290 -6.58 2.92 18.30
N ALA A 291 -5.81 3.27 17.28
CA ALA A 291 -4.60 4.07 17.40
C ALA A 291 -4.58 5.16 16.33
N VAL A 292 -4.04 6.33 16.67
CA VAL A 292 -3.82 7.43 15.73
C VAL A 292 -2.36 7.83 15.78
N LEU A 293 -1.69 7.68 14.64
CA LEU A 293 -0.28 7.94 14.45
C LEU A 293 -0.11 9.26 13.68
N TYR A 294 0.69 10.17 14.21
CA TYR A 294 0.94 11.49 13.62
C TYR A 294 2.40 11.92 13.81
N GLY A 295 2.81 13.11 13.36
CA GLY A 295 4.19 13.58 13.49
C GLY A 295 5.16 12.96 12.48
N MET A 296 4.64 12.27 11.46
CA MET A 296 5.45 11.57 10.46
C MET A 296 5.64 12.42 9.20
N PRO A 297 6.84 12.46 8.60
CA PRO A 297 7.01 13.05 7.28
C PRO A 297 6.07 12.43 6.25
N TRP A 298 5.44 13.25 5.41
CA TRP A 298 4.40 12.81 4.48
C TRP A 298 4.85 11.66 3.56
N TRP A 299 6.11 11.69 3.10
CA TRP A 299 6.66 10.66 2.22
C TRP A 299 6.78 9.32 2.94
N LEU A 300 7.14 9.33 4.23
CA LEU A 300 7.31 8.14 5.04
C LEU A 300 5.95 7.52 5.36
N GLY A 301 4.97 8.34 5.74
CA GLY A 301 3.59 7.89 5.94
C GLY A 301 2.97 7.33 4.66
N SER A 302 3.21 7.98 3.52
CA SER A 302 2.74 7.50 2.20
C SER A 302 3.36 6.15 1.81
N LEU A 303 4.66 5.96 2.02
CA LEU A 303 5.34 4.69 1.74
C LEU A 303 4.94 3.57 2.71
N GLY A 304 4.71 3.89 3.98
CA GLY A 304 4.38 2.89 5.00
C GLY A 304 2.90 2.50 5.06
N TYR A 305 1.99 3.43 4.76
CA TYR A 305 0.55 3.29 5.03
C TYR A 305 -0.37 3.78 3.91
N GLY A 306 0.16 4.58 2.97
CA GLY A 306 -0.59 5.13 1.86
C GLY A 306 -0.41 4.36 0.55
N SER A 307 -0.60 5.07 -0.56
CA SER A 307 -0.43 4.54 -1.92
C SER A 307 1.01 4.25 -2.32
N GLY A 308 2.00 4.67 -1.51
CA GLY A 308 3.42 4.43 -1.81
C GLY A 308 3.76 2.93 -1.89
N THR A 309 3.07 2.08 -1.14
CA THR A 309 3.19 0.62 -1.24
C THR A 309 2.79 0.11 -2.63
N GLN A 310 1.75 0.68 -3.24
CA GLN A 310 1.29 0.31 -4.58
C GLN A 310 2.30 0.74 -5.65
N ILE A 311 2.96 1.89 -5.47
CA ILE A 311 4.02 2.34 -6.37
C ILE A 311 5.22 1.37 -6.30
N ILE A 312 5.65 0.99 -5.09
CA ILE A 312 6.72 0.01 -4.91
C ILE A 312 6.33 -1.35 -5.52
N ALA A 313 5.07 -1.78 -5.32
CA ALA A 313 4.55 -3.02 -5.90
C ALA A 313 4.59 -2.98 -7.44
N ALA A 314 4.14 -1.88 -8.04
CA ALA A 314 4.12 -1.69 -9.49
C ALA A 314 5.54 -1.69 -10.08
N LEU A 315 6.49 -1.00 -9.42
CA LEU A 315 7.90 -1.01 -9.82
C LEU A 315 8.53 -2.41 -9.70
N SER A 316 8.19 -3.13 -8.63
CA SER A 316 8.66 -4.52 -8.42
C SER A 316 8.11 -5.47 -9.48
N ALA A 317 6.82 -5.35 -9.82
CA ALA A 317 6.17 -6.15 -10.85
C ALA A 317 6.73 -5.85 -12.25
N LEU A 318 6.93 -4.57 -12.59
CA LEU A 318 7.61 -4.17 -13.82
C LEU A 318 9.03 -4.76 -13.88
N GLY A 319 9.72 -4.76 -12.75
CA GLY A 319 11.04 -5.36 -12.64
C GLY A 319 11.05 -6.85 -12.94
N ALA A 320 10.13 -7.59 -12.32
CA ALA A 320 9.96 -9.01 -12.55
C ALA A 320 9.63 -9.32 -14.03
N LEU A 321 8.82 -8.49 -14.68
CA LEU A 321 8.51 -8.63 -16.11
C LEU A 321 9.74 -8.41 -17.00
N ILE A 322 10.54 -7.38 -16.74
CA ILE A 322 11.77 -7.11 -17.50
C ILE A 322 12.75 -8.27 -17.31
N LEU A 323 12.92 -8.74 -16.08
CA LEU A 323 13.82 -9.84 -15.75
C LEU A 323 13.34 -11.16 -16.39
N GLY A 324 12.03 -11.44 -16.34
CA GLY A 324 11.40 -12.58 -16.99
C GLY A 324 11.56 -12.56 -18.52
N ALA A 325 11.36 -11.40 -19.15
CA ALA A 325 11.59 -11.22 -20.59
C ALA A 325 13.06 -11.44 -20.97
N GLN A 326 14.00 -11.00 -20.13
CA GLN A 326 15.43 -11.22 -20.35
C GLN A 326 15.83 -12.70 -20.16
N LEU A 327 15.26 -13.38 -19.17
CA LEU A 327 15.47 -14.82 -18.99
C LEU A 327 14.89 -15.59 -20.17
N ALA A 328 13.67 -15.28 -20.61
CA ALA A 328 13.07 -15.86 -21.80
C ALA A 328 13.91 -15.61 -23.05
N TYR A 329 14.41 -14.38 -23.24
CA TYR A 329 15.31 -14.04 -24.34
C TYR A 329 16.62 -14.83 -24.26
N SER A 330 17.27 -14.91 -23.10
CA SER A 330 18.52 -15.67 -22.96
C SER A 330 18.32 -17.18 -23.16
N PHE A 331 17.22 -17.73 -22.68
CA PHE A 331 16.87 -19.13 -22.87
C PHE A 331 16.51 -19.45 -24.32
N ALA A 332 15.73 -18.60 -24.99
CA ALA A 332 15.25 -18.84 -26.35
C ALA A 332 16.26 -18.45 -27.44
N VAL A 333 17.02 -17.37 -27.23
CA VAL A 333 17.90 -16.74 -28.23
C VAL A 333 19.38 -17.10 -28.00
N LEU A 334 19.86 -17.10 -26.75
CA LEU A 334 21.28 -17.31 -26.45
C LEU A 334 21.68 -18.79 -26.32
N HIS A 335 20.73 -19.73 -26.41
CA HIS A 335 21.00 -21.17 -26.54
C HIS A 335 20.71 -21.68 -27.96
N PRO A 336 21.44 -21.20 -29.00
CA PRO A 336 21.23 -21.61 -30.39
C PRO A 336 21.44 -23.11 -30.61
N ASP A 337 22.09 -23.81 -29.68
CA ASP A 337 22.32 -25.25 -29.77
C ASP A 337 21.03 -26.06 -29.72
N ARG A 338 20.01 -25.59 -28.99
CA ARG A 338 18.67 -26.20 -29.04
C ARG A 338 17.99 -25.92 -30.37
N GLN A 339 18.16 -24.71 -30.92
CA GLN A 339 17.62 -24.38 -32.23
C GLN A 339 18.30 -25.13 -33.38
N LEU A 340 19.59 -25.44 -33.27
CA LEU A 340 20.34 -26.19 -34.28
C LEU A 340 20.08 -27.70 -34.19
N LYS A 341 19.93 -28.24 -32.96
CA LYS A 341 19.60 -29.65 -32.73
C LYS A 341 18.16 -30.03 -33.12
N ALA A 342 17.24 -29.07 -33.23
CA ALA A 342 15.84 -29.37 -33.55
C ALA A 342 15.58 -29.90 -34.98
N GLY A 343 16.60 -30.04 -35.84
CA GLY A 343 16.43 -30.50 -37.23
C GLY A 343 15.45 -29.62 -38.03
N CYS A 344 15.09 -30.00 -39.25
CA CYS A 344 14.00 -29.35 -39.99
C CYS A 344 12.64 -29.67 -39.31
N PRO A 345 11.75 -28.69 -39.05
CA PRO A 345 10.48 -28.96 -38.37
C PRO A 345 9.55 -29.89 -39.16
N ASN A 346 9.68 -30.00 -40.49
CA ASN A 346 8.82 -30.87 -41.30
C ASN A 346 9.33 -32.30 -41.45
N CYS A 347 10.65 -32.52 -41.39
CA CYS A 347 11.24 -33.84 -41.71
C CYS A 347 12.38 -34.25 -40.78
N HIS A 348 12.64 -33.48 -39.72
CA HIS A 348 13.68 -33.67 -38.70
C HIS A 348 15.12 -33.84 -39.21
N GLN A 349 15.36 -33.69 -40.52
CA GLN A 349 16.70 -33.69 -41.12
C GLN A 349 17.55 -32.53 -40.60
N HIS A 350 18.78 -32.82 -40.20
CA HIS A 350 19.69 -31.84 -39.60
C HIS A 350 20.50 -31.07 -40.66
N ASN A 351 20.53 -31.56 -41.90
CA ASN A 351 21.22 -30.93 -43.02
C ASN A 351 20.42 -29.73 -43.57
N LEU A 352 20.71 -28.54 -43.04
CA LEU A 352 20.08 -27.29 -43.47
C LEU A 352 21.07 -26.43 -44.26
N LYS A 353 20.71 -26.06 -45.51
CA LYS A 353 21.57 -25.22 -46.38
C LYS A 353 21.25 -23.75 -46.17
N ARG A 354 22.27 -22.93 -45.97
CA ARG A 354 22.11 -21.47 -45.85
C ARG A 354 21.68 -20.87 -47.19
N ILE A 355 20.70 -19.96 -47.16
CA ILE A 355 20.23 -19.21 -48.33
C ILE A 355 20.42 -17.70 -48.15
N ASN A 356 20.27 -16.93 -49.23
CA ASN A 356 20.37 -15.48 -49.19
C ASN A 356 19.32 -14.84 -48.27
N ARG A 357 19.73 -13.77 -47.61
CA ARG A 357 18.88 -12.98 -46.72
C ARG A 357 17.90 -12.16 -47.54
N LYS A 358 16.67 -12.02 -47.04
CA LYS A 358 15.72 -11.01 -47.52
C LYS A 358 15.92 -9.71 -46.75
N THR A 359 15.45 -8.59 -47.29
CA THR A 359 15.48 -7.26 -46.64
C THR A 359 14.91 -7.28 -45.22
N ALA A 360 13.82 -8.00 -44.99
CA ALA A 360 13.23 -8.18 -43.66
C ALA A 360 14.15 -8.89 -42.64
N ASP A 361 15.13 -9.69 -43.09
CA ASP A 361 16.09 -10.35 -42.21
C ASP A 361 17.17 -9.36 -41.71
N TYR A 362 17.41 -8.26 -42.43
CA TYR A 362 18.34 -7.21 -42.02
C TYR A 362 17.76 -6.31 -40.92
N LEU A 363 16.43 -6.15 -40.87
CA LEU A 363 15.76 -5.41 -39.79
C LEU A 363 15.99 -6.05 -38.41
N LEU A 364 15.99 -7.38 -38.35
CA LEU A 364 16.26 -8.12 -37.10
C LEU A 364 17.74 -8.01 -36.67
N ASP A 365 18.66 -7.93 -37.63
CA ASP A 365 20.08 -7.65 -37.36
C ASP A 365 20.28 -6.24 -36.76
N LEU A 366 19.40 -5.28 -37.14
CA LEU A 366 19.43 -3.90 -36.63
C LEU A 366 19.09 -3.83 -35.13
N VAL A 367 18.16 -4.66 -34.66
CA VAL A 367 17.80 -4.81 -33.23
C VAL A 367 18.70 -5.81 -32.48
N GLY A 368 19.83 -6.20 -33.07
CA GLY A 368 20.85 -7.01 -32.40
C GLY A 368 20.57 -8.51 -32.38
N VAL A 369 19.63 -9.01 -33.19
CA VAL A 369 19.35 -10.44 -33.34
C VAL A 369 19.95 -10.95 -34.66
N PRO A 370 21.09 -11.66 -34.64
CA PRO A 370 21.73 -12.09 -35.88
C PRO A 370 20.98 -13.27 -36.51
N VAL A 371 20.05 -12.97 -37.43
CA VAL A 371 19.23 -14.00 -38.09
C VAL A 371 19.86 -14.44 -39.42
N ARG A 372 19.82 -15.73 -39.70
CA ARG A 372 20.17 -16.34 -40.99
C ARG A 372 19.01 -17.21 -41.49
N ARG A 373 18.79 -17.24 -42.80
CA ARG A 373 17.82 -18.14 -43.42
C ARG A 373 18.47 -19.46 -43.83
N TYR A 374 17.70 -20.52 -43.65
CA TYR A 374 18.07 -21.87 -44.00
C TYR A 374 16.95 -22.51 -44.83
N LYS A 375 17.33 -23.35 -45.80
CA LYS A 375 16.45 -24.21 -46.57
C LYS A 375 16.78 -25.67 -46.30
N CYS A 376 15.76 -26.48 -46.03
CA CYS A 376 15.89 -27.92 -45.98
C CYS A 376 15.93 -28.47 -47.42
N PRO A 377 16.96 -29.25 -47.80
CA PRO A 377 17.06 -29.84 -49.12
C PRO A 377 16.05 -30.96 -49.34
N HIS A 378 15.59 -31.61 -48.28
CA HIS A 378 14.72 -32.80 -48.39
C HIS A 378 13.24 -32.44 -48.62
N CYS A 379 12.70 -31.51 -47.82
CA CYS A 379 11.28 -31.11 -47.91
C CYS A 379 11.06 -29.67 -48.40
N GLY A 380 12.14 -28.95 -48.74
CA GLY A 380 12.05 -27.58 -49.25
C GLY A 380 11.73 -26.50 -48.22
N TRP A 381 11.48 -26.85 -46.94
CA TRP A 381 11.18 -25.91 -45.86
C TRP A 381 12.19 -24.77 -45.79
N GLN A 382 11.71 -23.53 -45.63
CA GLN A 382 12.55 -22.35 -45.46
C GLN A 382 12.19 -21.64 -44.14
N GLY A 383 13.20 -21.38 -43.32
CA GLY A 383 12.98 -20.65 -42.07
C GLY A 383 14.19 -19.87 -41.59
N ARG A 384 13.95 -19.09 -40.54
CA ARG A 384 14.91 -18.21 -39.89
C ARG A 384 15.51 -18.92 -38.68
N ARG A 385 16.82 -18.84 -38.47
CA ARG A 385 17.52 -19.29 -37.25
C ARG A 385 18.55 -18.26 -36.81
N ILE A 386 18.79 -18.17 -35.51
CA ILE A 386 19.79 -17.27 -34.95
C ILE A 386 21.18 -17.85 -35.21
N ALA A 387 22.08 -17.03 -35.75
CA ALA A 387 23.43 -17.42 -36.11
C ALA A 387 24.37 -17.34 -34.91
N ARG A 388 25.13 -18.40 -34.64
CA ARG A 388 26.31 -18.30 -33.76
C ARG A 388 27.31 -17.33 -34.39
N HIS A 389 27.66 -16.27 -33.66
CA HIS A 389 28.94 -15.61 -33.89
C HIS A 389 30.01 -16.61 -33.44
N ARG A 390 30.64 -17.32 -34.39
CA ARG A 390 31.91 -17.98 -34.10
C ARG A 390 32.91 -16.85 -33.94
N HIS A 391 33.40 -16.66 -32.71
CA HIS A 391 34.67 -16.00 -32.47
C HIS A 391 35.78 -17.02 -32.70
#